data_AF-A0A6N7H1L1-F1
#
_entry.id   AF-A0A6N7H1L1-F1
#
_cell.length_a   1.000
_cell.length_b   1.000
_cell.length_c   1.000
_cell.angle_alpha   90.00
_cell.angle_beta   90.00
_cell.angle_gamma   90.00
#
_symmetry.space_group_name_H-M   'P 1'
#
loop_
_entity.id
_entity.type
_entity.pdbx_description
1 polymer ?
#
loop_
_entity_poly.entity_id
_entity_poly.type
_entity_poly.pdbx_seq_one_letter_code
_entity_poly.pdbx_strand_id
1 'polypeptide(L)'
;MAATSGLHLSQQRSKFYAGLVEELIVFAEHVFRLARKQPDGANEGQHRASASEQWLKLGKAKAAKEALPDAPPYPAELDYLWGWFVEIVAGLSSNGMGAAVITWETLRAWCELMRLQIRPWEARALIKLSDRRAVIDAEVTQVQPDRAGA
;
A
#
# COMPACT_ATOMS: atom_id res chain seq x y z
N MET A 1 -33.63 3.58 30.36
CA MET A 1 -33.36 3.37 28.93
C MET A 1 -32.13 4.20 28.52
N ALA A 2 -30.91 3.67 28.66
CA ALA A 2 -29.66 4.41 28.39
C ALA A 2 -28.53 3.53 27.80
N ALA A 3 -28.87 2.41 27.17
CA ALA A 3 -27.87 1.48 26.59
C ALA A 3 -27.62 1.70 25.09
N THR A 4 -28.46 2.50 24.42
CA THR A 4 -28.41 2.67 22.95
C THR A 4 -27.31 3.62 22.47
N SER A 5 -26.84 4.52 23.34
CA SER A 5 -25.91 5.59 22.96
C SER A 5 -24.47 5.11 22.75
N GLY A 6 -23.99 4.13 23.52
CA GLY A 6 -22.60 3.64 23.42
C GLY A 6 -22.33 2.81 22.16
N LEU A 7 -23.29 1.96 21.75
CA LEU A 7 -23.18 1.14 20.54
C LEU A 7 -23.26 1.98 19.26
N HIS A 8 -24.04 3.06 19.27
CA HIS A 8 -24.15 3.95 18.12
C HIS A 8 -22.84 4.73 17.87
N LEU A 9 -22.22 5.25 18.94
CA LEU A 9 -20.95 5.96 18.87
C LEU A 9 -19.80 5.04 18.43
N SER A 10 -19.75 3.79 18.90
CA SER A 10 -18.73 2.83 18.47
C SER A 10 -18.88 2.46 17.00
N GLN A 11 -20.12 2.26 16.52
CA GLN A 11 -20.40 2.00 15.11
C GLN A 11 -20.07 3.18 14.21
N GLN A 12 -20.41 4.41 14.60
CA GLN A 12 -20.09 5.61 13.82
C GLN A 12 -18.57 5.82 13.70
N ARG A 13 -17.83 5.67 14.80
CA ARG A 13 -16.35 5.76 14.77
C ARG A 13 -15.74 4.65 13.92
N SER A 14 -16.28 3.44 14.00
CA SER A 14 -15.85 2.32 13.15
C SER A 14 -16.06 2.61 11.67
N LYS A 15 -17.18 3.24 11.28
CA LYS A 15 -17.45 3.61 9.88
C LYS A 15 -16.52 4.71 9.39
N PHE A 16 -16.24 5.71 10.23
CA PHE A 16 -15.30 6.79 9.91
C PHE A 16 -13.89 6.24 9.62
N TYR A 17 -13.33 5.46 10.54
CA TYR A 17 -12.00 4.87 10.33
C TYR A 17 -11.98 3.87 9.18
N ALA A 18 -13.06 3.11 8.96
CA ALA A 18 -13.16 2.24 7.79
C ALA A 18 -13.04 3.03 6.49
N GLY A 19 -13.74 4.16 6.35
CA GLY A 19 -13.64 5.03 5.19
C GLY A 19 -12.21 5.53 4.95
N LEU A 20 -11.56 6.08 5.98
CA LEU A 20 -10.17 6.54 5.88
C LEU A 20 -9.19 5.42 5.54
N VAL A 21 -9.40 4.20 6.08
CA VAL A 21 -8.56 3.04 5.76
C VAL A 21 -8.73 2.63 4.30
N GLU A 22 -9.95 2.66 3.75
CA GLU A 22 -10.14 2.39 2.32
C GLU A 22 -9.45 3.45 1.45
N GLU A 23 -9.56 4.73 1.79
CA GLU A 23 -8.83 5.81 1.10
C GLU A 23 -7.31 5.58 1.14
N LEU A 24 -6.77 5.21 2.31
CA LEU A 24 -5.36 4.90 2.48
C LEU A 24 -4.93 3.71 1.61
N ILE A 25 -5.78 2.68 1.49
CA ILE A 25 -5.50 1.51 0.66
C ILE A 25 -5.48 1.91 -0.82
N VAL A 26 -6.43 2.72 -1.29
CA VAL A 26 -6.45 3.20 -2.67
C VAL A 26 -5.19 4.01 -3.00
N PHE A 27 -4.79 4.90 -2.10
CA PHE A 27 -3.52 5.63 -2.22
C PHE A 27 -2.32 4.67 -2.23
N ALA A 28 -2.27 3.74 -1.28
CA ALA A 28 -1.18 2.77 -1.14
C ALA A 28 -1.03 1.91 -2.40
N GLU A 29 -2.12 1.46 -3.00
CA GLU A 29 -2.10 0.71 -4.26
C GLU A 29 -1.44 1.51 -5.38
N HIS A 30 -1.76 2.79 -5.51
CA HIS A 30 -1.11 3.66 -6.49
C HIS A 30 0.40 3.74 -6.24
N VAL A 31 0.82 3.95 -4.98
CA VAL A 31 2.24 3.99 -4.60
C VAL A 31 2.93 2.65 -4.87
N PHE A 32 2.34 1.52 -4.50
CA PHE A 32 2.92 0.19 -4.71
C PHE A 32 3.07 -0.13 -6.19
N ARG A 33 2.10 0.24 -7.02
CA ARG A 33 2.18 0.07 -8.47
C ARG A 33 3.30 0.92 -9.07
N LEU A 34 3.53 2.14 -8.57
CA LEU A 34 4.64 3.00 -9.01
C LEU A 34 6.00 2.56 -8.47
N ALA A 35 6.07 1.92 -7.31
CA ALA A 35 7.30 1.41 -6.69
C ALA A 35 7.73 0.04 -7.22
N ARG A 36 6.92 -0.55 -8.11
CA ARG A 36 7.14 -1.85 -8.71
C ARG A 36 8.40 -1.84 -9.57
N LYS A 37 9.37 -2.68 -9.24
CA LYS A 37 10.56 -2.89 -10.07
C LYS A 37 10.23 -3.82 -11.23
N GLN A 38 10.57 -3.41 -12.45
CA GLN A 38 10.57 -4.30 -13.61
C GLN A 38 11.83 -5.20 -13.63
N PRO A 39 11.82 -6.30 -14.39
CA PRO A 39 12.99 -7.17 -14.55
C PRO A 39 14.25 -6.45 -15.05
N ASP A 40 14.08 -5.32 -15.73
CA ASP A 40 15.16 -4.44 -16.23
C ASP A 40 15.78 -3.55 -15.12
N GLY A 41 15.35 -3.70 -13.86
CA GLY A 41 15.85 -2.93 -12.72
C GLY A 41 15.29 -1.50 -12.61
N ALA A 42 14.66 -0.98 -13.68
CA ALA A 42 13.93 0.28 -13.66
C ALA A 42 12.64 0.18 -12.85
N ASN A 43 12.31 1.25 -12.12
CA ASN A 43 11.06 1.35 -11.40
C ASN A 43 9.92 1.76 -12.36
N GLU A 44 8.75 1.10 -12.27
CA GLU A 44 7.57 1.37 -13.10
C GLU A 44 7.19 2.86 -13.09
N GLY A 45 7.33 3.53 -11.94
CA GLY A 45 7.11 4.97 -11.83
C GLY A 45 8.10 5.82 -12.64
N GLN A 46 9.36 5.41 -12.75
CA GLN A 46 10.36 6.12 -13.57
C GLN A 46 10.07 5.96 -15.07
N HIS A 47 9.64 4.77 -15.49
CA HIS A 47 9.23 4.52 -16.87
C HIS A 47 8.00 5.37 -17.24
N ARG A 48 6.99 5.41 -16.36
CA ARG A 48 5.76 6.21 -16.55
C ARG A 48 6.03 7.72 -16.55
N ALA A 49 6.89 8.19 -15.65
CA ALA A 49 7.31 9.60 -15.63
C ALA A 49 8.01 9.98 -16.94
N SER A 50 8.91 9.14 -17.44
CA SER A 50 9.62 9.36 -18.70
C SER A 50 8.65 9.40 -19.89
N ALA A 51 7.67 8.49 -19.93
CA ALA A 51 6.62 8.50 -20.95
C ALA A 51 5.75 9.76 -20.87
N SER A 52 5.39 10.20 -19.66
CA SER A 52 4.63 11.45 -19.45
C SER A 52 5.38 12.67 -19.97
N GLU A 53 6.68 12.80 -19.66
CA GLU A 53 7.53 13.89 -20.14
C GLU A 53 7.67 13.91 -21.66
N GLN A 54 7.81 12.74 -22.29
CA GLN A 54 7.85 12.64 -23.76
C GLN A 54 6.55 13.13 -24.39
N TRP A 55 5.39 12.76 -23.84
CA TRP A 55 4.10 13.23 -24.33
C TRP A 55 3.90 14.73 -24.12
N LEU A 56 4.38 15.30 -23.02
CA LEU A 56 4.36 16.75 -22.80
C LEU A 56 5.22 17.51 -23.81
N LYS A 57 6.42 17.01 -24.13
CA LYS A 57 7.29 17.59 -25.17
C LYS A 57 6.65 17.56 -26.57
N LEU A 58 5.78 16.58 -26.81
CA LEU A 58 4.99 16.46 -28.04
C LEU A 58 3.67 17.24 -28.00
N GLY A 59 3.40 18.02 -26.95
CA GLY A 59 2.18 18.81 -26.77
C GLY A 59 0.93 17.97 -26.48
N LYS A 60 1.07 16.68 -26.14
CA LYS A 60 -0.04 15.75 -25.91
C LYS A 60 -0.31 15.57 -24.41
N ALA A 61 -0.87 16.61 -23.78
CA ALA A 61 -1.17 16.61 -22.35
C ALA A 61 -2.08 15.45 -21.89
N LYS A 62 -3.04 15.03 -22.73
CA LYS A 62 -3.92 13.89 -22.42
C LYS A 62 -3.13 12.57 -22.32
N ALA A 63 -2.26 12.30 -23.29
CA ALA A 63 -1.41 11.11 -23.29
C ALA A 63 -0.39 11.14 -22.15
N ALA A 64 0.09 12.33 -21.78
CA ALA A 64 0.97 12.50 -20.61
C ALA A 64 0.27 12.14 -19.29
N LYS A 65 -0.99 12.55 -19.12
CA LYS A 65 -1.81 12.23 -17.94
C LYS A 65 -2.22 10.76 -17.89
N GLU A 66 -2.47 10.15 -19.05
CA GLU A 66 -2.72 8.70 -19.14
C GLU A 66 -1.46 7.90 -18.78
N ALA A 67 -0.28 8.38 -19.16
CA ALA A 67 0.99 7.74 -18.83
C ALA A 67 1.34 7.81 -17.32
N LEU A 68 1.06 8.94 -16.68
CA LEU A 68 1.24 9.13 -15.24
C LEU A 68 -0.01 9.79 -14.64
N PRO A 69 -0.99 8.99 -14.15
CA PRO A 69 -2.20 9.53 -13.56
C PRO A 69 -1.91 10.22 -12.23
N ASP A 70 -2.74 11.20 -11.87
CA ASP A 70 -2.67 11.89 -10.58
C ASP A 70 -2.81 10.89 -9.42
N ALA A 71 -2.10 11.16 -8.32
CA ALA A 71 -2.19 10.35 -7.12
C ALA A 71 -3.62 10.45 -6.52
N PRO A 72 -4.20 9.33 -6.04
CA PRO A 72 -5.43 9.38 -5.25
C PRO A 72 -5.29 10.25 -3.99
N PRO A 73 -6.40 10.71 -3.40
CA PRO A 73 -6.38 11.44 -2.14
C PRO A 73 -5.65 10.68 -1.03
N TYR A 74 -4.84 11.40 -0.25
CA TYR A 74 -4.15 10.84 0.90
C TYR A 74 -4.87 11.23 2.21
N PRO A 75 -5.31 10.26 3.04
CA PRO A 75 -5.94 10.56 4.31
C PRO A 75 -4.89 10.94 5.36
N ALA A 76 -4.64 12.24 5.52
CA ALA A 76 -3.63 12.78 6.43
C ALA A 76 -3.85 12.35 7.90
N GLU A 77 -5.09 12.05 8.28
CA GLU A 77 -5.44 11.54 9.61
C GLU A 77 -4.80 10.17 9.92
N LEU A 78 -4.42 9.41 8.89
CA LEU A 78 -3.77 8.10 9.01
C LEU A 78 -2.27 8.14 8.63
N ASP A 79 -1.66 9.32 8.63
CA ASP A 79 -0.24 9.47 8.28
C ASP A 79 0.69 8.62 9.16
N TYR A 80 0.41 8.61 10.46
CA TYR A 80 1.15 7.77 11.41
C TYR A 80 1.07 6.27 11.08
N LEU A 81 -0.08 5.80 10.57
CA LEU A 81 -0.31 4.40 10.24
C LEU A 81 0.46 4.01 8.98
N TRP A 82 0.54 4.92 8.01
CA TRP A 82 1.38 4.78 6.82
C TRP A 82 2.87 4.75 7.20
N GLY A 83 3.31 5.64 8.09
CA GLY A 83 4.68 5.65 8.61
C GLY A 83 5.06 4.31 9.28
N TRP A 84 4.20 3.81 10.17
CA TRP A 84 4.40 2.49 10.80
C TRP A 84 4.45 1.37 9.76
N PHE A 85 3.55 1.39 8.78
CA PHE A 85 3.55 0.39 7.71
C PHE A 85 4.89 0.36 6.96
N VAL A 86 5.39 1.52 6.51
CA VAL A 86 6.65 1.63 5.77
C VAL A 86 7.82 1.11 6.62
N GLU A 87 7.87 1.51 7.89
CA GLU A 87 8.92 1.08 8.81
C GLU A 87 8.90 -0.44 9.04
N ILE A 88 7.73 -1.00 9.33
CA ILE A 88 7.57 -2.45 9.55
C ILE A 88 8.00 -3.22 8.30
N VAL A 89 7.51 -2.82 7.12
CA VAL A 89 7.85 -3.49 5.85
C VAL A 89 9.35 -3.40 5.55
N ALA A 90 10.02 -2.30 5.88
CA ALA A 90 11.47 -2.18 5.72
C ALA A 90 12.25 -3.18 6.61
N GLY A 91 11.69 -3.55 7.76
CA GLY A 91 12.25 -4.56 8.64
C GLY A 91 11.88 -6.02 8.29
N LEU A 92 10.95 -6.24 7.35
CA LEU A 92 10.56 -7.59 6.97
C LEU A 92 11.66 -8.26 6.15
N SER A 93 12.09 -9.43 6.61
CA SER A 93 12.99 -10.30 5.85
C SER A 93 12.18 -11.24 4.96
N SER A 94 12.46 -11.25 3.65
CA SER A 94 11.96 -12.31 2.75
C SER A 94 12.89 -13.51 2.80
N ASN A 95 12.32 -14.70 2.93
CA ASN A 95 13.04 -15.98 2.91
C ASN A 95 13.22 -16.53 1.48
N GLY A 96 13.04 -15.69 0.45
CA GLY A 96 13.14 -16.09 -0.96
C GLY A 96 11.87 -16.73 -1.53
N MET A 97 10.83 -16.96 -0.72
CA MET A 97 9.54 -17.48 -1.17
C MET A 97 8.45 -16.40 -1.09
N GLY A 98 8.45 -15.49 -2.06
CA GLY A 98 7.44 -14.44 -2.19
C GLY A 98 7.68 -13.19 -1.33
N ALA A 99 6.76 -12.23 -1.46
CA ALA A 99 6.79 -10.99 -0.71
C ALA A 99 6.43 -11.26 0.77
N ALA A 100 7.30 -10.83 1.69
CA ALA A 100 7.03 -10.94 3.12
C ALA A 100 5.80 -10.09 3.52
N VAL A 101 4.95 -10.62 4.39
CA VAL A 101 3.73 -9.94 4.87
C VAL A 101 3.80 -9.66 6.36
N ILE A 102 3.12 -8.59 6.79
CA ILE A 102 2.89 -8.28 8.20
C ILE A 102 1.87 -9.29 8.75
N THR A 103 2.27 -10.06 9.76
CA THR A 103 1.37 -10.95 10.52
C THR A 103 1.05 -10.38 11.90
N TRP A 104 0.14 -11.02 12.64
CA TRP A 104 -0.13 -10.66 14.03
C TRP A 104 1.11 -10.80 14.92
N GLU A 105 1.95 -11.80 14.67
CA GLU A 105 3.21 -12.02 15.36
C GLU A 105 4.21 -10.91 15.05
N THR A 106 4.32 -10.48 13.78
CA THR A 106 5.13 -9.31 13.39
C THR A 106 4.70 -8.07 14.17
N LEU A 107 3.39 -7.78 14.17
CA LEU A 107 2.85 -6.62 14.88
C LEU A 107 3.10 -6.70 16.38
N ARG A 108 2.92 -7.88 16.99
CA ARG A 108 3.21 -8.08 18.40
C ARG A 108 4.67 -7.79 18.71
N ALA A 109 5.60 -8.38 17.97
CA ALA A 109 7.03 -8.18 18.17
C ALA A 109 7.44 -6.72 17.98
N TRP A 110 6.92 -6.06 16.95
CA TRP A 110 7.18 -4.64 16.70
C TRP A 110 6.59 -3.74 17.80
N CYS A 111 5.36 -4.01 18.26
CA CYS A 111 4.75 -3.28 19.37
C CYS A 111 5.55 -3.44 20.68
N GLU A 112 6.03 -4.66 20.97
CA GLU A 112 6.88 -4.94 22.13
C GLU A 112 8.20 -4.16 22.05
N LEU A 113 8.85 -4.14 20.87
CA LEU A 113 10.08 -3.40 20.62
C LEU A 113 9.89 -1.88 20.77
N MET A 114 8.84 -1.33 20.15
CA MET A 114 8.54 0.11 20.17
C MET A 114 7.85 0.58 21.46
N ARG A 115 7.46 -0.36 22.33
CA ARG A 115 6.65 -0.11 23.54
C ARG A 115 5.36 0.62 23.23
N LEU A 116 4.73 0.26 22.11
CA LEU A 116 3.47 0.84 21.64
C LEU A 116 2.30 -0.11 21.88
N GLN A 117 1.11 0.47 22.04
CA GLN A 117 -0.14 -0.26 22.09
C GLN A 117 -0.99 0.17 20.89
N ILE A 118 -1.15 -0.73 19.92
CA ILE A 118 -1.99 -0.48 18.75
C ILE A 118 -3.41 -0.98 19.00
N ARG A 119 -4.40 -0.27 18.44
CA ARG A 119 -5.80 -0.67 18.51
C ARG A 119 -6.06 -1.82 17.52
N PRO A 120 -7.05 -2.69 17.80
CA PRO A 120 -7.36 -3.81 16.91
C PRO A 120 -7.71 -3.45 15.47
N TRP A 121 -8.20 -2.23 15.20
CA TRP A 121 -8.49 -1.79 13.83
C TRP A 121 -7.23 -1.32 13.10
N GLU A 122 -6.26 -0.73 13.81
CA GLU A 122 -4.96 -0.30 13.25
C GLU A 122 -4.15 -1.52 12.83
N ALA A 123 -4.11 -2.54 13.69
CA ALA A 123 -3.48 -3.81 13.38
C ALA A 123 -4.07 -4.44 12.10
N ARG A 124 -5.41 -4.47 11.98
CA ARG A 124 -6.09 -4.97 10.79
C ARG A 124 -5.79 -4.14 9.55
N ALA A 125 -5.70 -2.82 9.67
CA ALA A 125 -5.37 -1.94 8.57
C ALA A 125 -3.92 -2.17 8.09
N LEU A 126 -2.96 -2.31 9.01
CA LEU A 126 -1.56 -2.63 8.68
C LEU A 126 -1.42 -3.97 7.94
N ILE A 127 -2.11 -5.01 8.42
CA ILE A 127 -2.15 -6.31 7.76
C ILE A 127 -2.75 -6.17 6.35
N LYS A 128 -3.90 -5.49 6.23
CA LYS A 128 -4.57 -5.29 4.92
C LYS A 128 -3.69 -4.52 3.93
N LEU A 129 -2.96 -3.51 4.37
CA LEU A 129 -1.98 -2.79 3.53
C LEU A 129 -0.86 -3.73 3.06
N SER A 130 -0.34 -4.56 3.96
CA SER A 130 0.73 -5.51 3.64
C SER A 130 0.27 -6.59 2.67
N ASP A 131 -0.91 -7.16 2.88
CA ASP A 131 -1.49 -8.15 1.98
C ASP A 131 -1.67 -7.56 0.59
N ARG A 132 -2.17 -6.32 0.51
CA ARG A 132 -2.37 -5.65 -0.77
C ARG A 132 -1.06 -5.40 -1.50
N ARG A 133 -0.01 -5.00 -0.79
CA ARG A 133 1.35 -4.88 -1.35
C ARG A 133 1.83 -6.22 -1.91
N ALA A 134 1.71 -7.31 -1.14
CA ALA A 134 2.16 -8.63 -1.55
C ALA A 134 1.42 -9.16 -2.79
N VAL A 135 0.11 -8.91 -2.90
CA VAL A 135 -0.68 -9.23 -4.11
C VAL A 135 -0.15 -8.48 -5.32
N ILE A 136 0.09 -7.17 -5.18
CA ILE A 136 0.61 -6.32 -6.27
C ILE A 136 2.01 -6.77 -6.71
N ASP A 137 2.86 -7.16 -5.77
CA ASP A 137 4.20 -7.70 -6.06
C ASP A 137 4.11 -9.07 -6.77
N ALA A 138 3.17 -9.93 -6.36
CA ALA A 138 2.97 -11.26 -6.93
C ALA A 138 2.38 -11.26 -8.36
N GLU A 139 1.59 -10.24 -8.73
CA GLU A 139 1.11 -10.03 -10.12
C GLU A 139 2.27 -10.08 -11.13
N VAL A 140 3.49 -9.70 -10.73
CA VAL A 140 4.68 -9.69 -11.59
C VAL A 140 5.28 -11.09 -11.78
N THR A 141 5.39 -11.86 -10.70
CA THR A 141 6.03 -13.19 -10.73
C THR A 141 5.30 -14.16 -11.66
N GLN A 142 3.98 -14.02 -11.83
CA GLN A 142 3.18 -14.90 -12.69
C GLN A 142 3.27 -14.58 -14.20
N VAL A 143 3.75 -13.39 -14.59
CA VAL A 143 3.90 -13.02 -16.02
C VAL A 143 5.16 -13.67 -16.64
N GLN A 144 6.02 -14.30 -15.83
CA GLN A 144 7.25 -14.91 -16.31
C GLN A 144 7.25 -16.44 -16.15
N PRO A 145 6.70 -17.17 -17.14
CA PRO A 145 7.24 -18.50 -17.43
C PRO A 145 7.26 -18.81 -18.95
N ASP A 146 7.87 -17.98 -19.81
CA ASP A 146 8.06 -18.39 -21.22
C ASP A 146 9.23 -17.75 -21.98
N ARG A 147 10.33 -17.40 -21.28
CA ARG A 147 11.59 -16.98 -21.95
C ARG A 147 12.80 -17.66 -21.33
N ALA A 148 12.79 -18.99 -21.33
CA ALA A 148 13.97 -19.82 -21.14
C ALA A 148 13.78 -21.10 -21.95
N GLY A 149 13.95 -20.99 -23.28
CA GLY A 149 13.74 -22.08 -24.21
C GLY A 149 13.95 -21.64 -25.65
N ALA A 150 15.17 -21.22 -25.98
CA ALA A 150 15.69 -21.14 -27.35
C ALA A 150 17.21 -21.28 -27.32
#